data_AF-A0A958BUX0-F1
#
_entry.id   AF-A0A958BUX0-F1
#
_cell.length_a   1.000
_cell.length_b   1.000
_cell.length_c   1.000
_cell.angle_alpha   90.00
_cell.angle_beta   90.00
_cell.angle_gamma   90.00
#
_symmetry.space_group_name_H-M   'P 1'
#
loop_
_entity.id
_entity.type
_entity.pdbx_description
1 polymer ?
#
loop_
_entity_poly.entity_id
_entity_poly.type
_entity_poly.pdbx_seq_one_letter_code
_entity_poly.pdbx_strand_id
1 'polypeptide(L)' 'MNDQKIGNPAVVGLAGFGLTTLILQFHNVGWAGIGPVVWLALVFGGGAQLI' A
#
# COMPACT_ATOMS: atom_id res chain seq x y z
N MET A 1 -23.04 -26.35 6.49
CA MET A 1 -21.64 -25.88 6.41
C MET A 1 -21.70 -24.36 6.41
N ASN A 2 -21.11 -23.69 7.39
CA ASN A 2 -21.06 -22.23 7.42
C ASN A 2 -20.06 -21.79 6.34
N ASP A 3 -20.55 -21.25 5.23
CA ASP A 3 -19.71 -20.66 4.18
C ASP A 3 -18.88 -19.52 4.80
N GLN A 4 -17.58 -19.75 4.95
CA GLN A 4 -16.65 -18.72 5.41
C GLN A 4 -16.32 -17.82 4.21
N LYS A 5 -16.85 -16.60 4.23
CA LYS A 5 -16.57 -15.60 3.19
C LYS A 5 -15.15 -15.05 3.39
N ILE A 6 -14.21 -15.47 2.54
CA ILE A 6 -12.83 -14.97 2.55
C ILE A 6 -12.78 -13.58 1.89
N GLY A 7 -11.90 -12.71 2.39
CA GLY A 7 -11.67 -11.38 1.83
C GLY A 7 -11.08 -11.43 0.41
N ASN A 8 -11.27 -10.35 -0.35
CA ASN A 8 -10.70 -10.23 -1.68
C ASN A 8 -9.24 -9.69 -1.60
N PRO A 9 -8.21 -10.49 -1.97
CA PRO A 9 -6.81 -10.08 -1.89
C PRO A 9 -6.47 -8.92 -2.84
N ALA A 10 -7.26 -8.67 -3.89
CA ALA A 10 -7.05 -7.51 -4.76
C ALA A 10 -7.18 -6.18 -4.00
N VAL A 11 -7.98 -6.15 -2.93
CA VAL A 11 -8.20 -4.94 -2.13
C VAL A 11 -6.94 -4.52 -1.39
N VAL A 12 -6.23 -5.46 -0.76
CA VAL A 12 -4.97 -5.14 -0.06
C VAL A 12 -3.90 -4.71 -1.06
N GLY A 13 -3.83 -5.35 -2.23
CA GLY A 13 -2.86 -5.00 -3.24
C GLY A 13 -3.07 -3.61 -3.86
N LEU A 14 -4.32 -3.25 -4.18
CA LEU A 14 -4.66 -1.93 -4.71
C LEU A 14 -4.52 -0.82 -3.66
N ALA A 15 -4.89 -1.09 -2.41
CA ALA A 15 -4.69 -0.13 -1.33
C ALA A 15 -3.19 0.14 -1.08
N GLY A 16 -2.37 -0.92 -1.06
CA GLY A 16 -0.92 -0.86 -0.95
C GLY A 16 -0.27 0.02 -2.02
N PHE A 17 -0.63 -0.23 -3.28
CA PHE A 17 -0.17 0.54 -4.42
C PHE A 17 -0.66 1.99 -4.37
N GLY A 18 -1.97 2.22 -4.21
CA GLY A 18 -2.57 3.55 -4.26
C GLY A 18 -2.04 4.49 -3.17
N LEU A 19 -1.88 3.99 -1.95
CA LEU A 19 -1.36 4.80 -0.84
C LEU A 19 0.14 5.11 -1.04
N THR A 20 0.94 4.10 -1.37
CA THR A 20 2.39 4.29 -1.60
C THR A 20 2.65 5.27 -2.75
N THR A 21 1.89 5.16 -3.84
CA THR A 21 2.00 6.08 -4.99
C THR A 21 1.58 7.50 -4.63
N LEU A 22 0.50 7.68 -3.86
CA LEU A 22 0.06 8.99 -3.40
C LEU A 22 1.12 9.68 -2.54
N ILE A 23 1.75 8.96 -1.61
CA ILE A 23 2.80 9.53 -0.76
C ILE A 23 4.08 9.78 -1.55
N LEU A 24 4.40 8.96 -2.56
CA LEU A 24 5.46 9.27 -3.52
C LEU A 24 5.17 10.59 -4.27
N GLN A 25 3.91 10.84 -4.67
CA GLN A 25 3.56 12.11 -5.29
C GLN A 25 3.69 13.28 -4.31
N PHE A 26 3.32 13.11 -3.04
CA PHE A 26 3.56 14.13 -2.02
C PHE A 26 5.05 14.44 -1.84
N HIS A 27 5.91 13.43 -1.95
CA HIS A 27 7.35 13.66 -1.98
C HIS A 27 7.78 14.43 -3.23
N ASN A 28 7.29 14.06 -4.42
CA ASN A 28 7.62 14.72 -5.69
C ASN A 28 7.23 16.21 -5.70
N VAL A 29 6.17 16.60 -5.00
CA VAL A 29 5.75 18.01 -4.85
C VAL A 29 6.33 18.71 -3.61
N GLY A 30 7.24 18.06 -2.89
CA GLY A 30 7.96 18.63 -1.74
C GLY A 30 7.17 18.69 -0.43
N TRP A 31 6.03 18.00 -0.32
CA TRP A 31 5.19 17.98 0.89
C TRP A 31 5.59 16.91 1.90
N ALA A 32 6.36 15.91 1.47
CA ALA A 32 6.86 14.83 2.33
C ALA A 32 8.35 14.56 2.08
N GLY A 33 9.07 14.19 3.13
CA GLY A 33 10.42 13.63 3.00
C GLY A 33 10.40 12.23 2.36
N ILE A 34 11.57 11.72 1.96
CA ILE A 34 11.68 10.39 1.33
C ILE A 34 11.43 9.23 2.32
N GLY A 35 11.66 9.43 3.62
CA GLY A 35 11.51 8.40 4.66
C GLY A 35 10.13 7.71 4.67
N PRO A 36 9.02 8.47 4.77
CA PRO A 36 7.66 7.91 4.69
C PRO A 36 7.38 7.11 3.42
N VAL A 37 7.91 7.56 2.27
CA VAL A 37 7.76 6.85 0.98
C VAL A 37 8.42 5.47 1.05
N VAL A 38 9.66 5.41 1.54
CA VAL A 38 10.42 4.15 1.64
C VAL A 38 9.73 3.18 2.60
N TRP A 39 9.26 3.65 3.75
CA TRP A 39 8.57 2.79 4.71
C TRP A 39 7.27 2.21 4.14
N LEU A 40 6.47 3.05 3.46
CA LEU A 40 5.24 2.59 2.82
C LEU A 40 5.49 1.64 1.66
N ALA A 41 6.53 1.88 0.86
CA ALA A 41 6.92 1.00 -0.23
C ALA A 41 7.34 -0.39 0.27
N LEU A 42 8.07 -0.48 1.38
CA LEU A 42 8.51 -1.76 1.92
C LEU A 42 7.37 -2.52 2.62
N VAL A 43 6.59 -1.85 3.47
CA VAL A 43 5.61 -2.52 4.32
C VAL A 43 4.28 -2.72 3.60
N PHE A 44 3.78 -1.69 2.91
CA PHE A 44 2.39 -1.67 2.41
C PHE A 44 2.30 -1.84 0.89
N GLY A 45 3.06 -1.05 0.12
CA GLY A 45 3.20 -1.21 -1.33
C GLY A 45 4.15 -2.32 -1.77
N GLY A 46 4.56 -3.19 -0.85
CA GLY A 46 5.48 -4.30 -1.09
C GLY A 46 5.08 -5.52 -0.26
N GLY A 47 5.37 -5.50 1.04
CA GLY A 47 5.06 -6.61 1.95
C GLY A 47 3.59 -7.04 1.94
N ALA A 48 2.66 -6.10 2.20
CA ALA A 48 1.23 -6.39 2.21
C ALA A 48 0.66 -6.77 0.83
N GLN A 49 1.37 -6.51 -0.26
CA GLN A 49 0.99 -6.93 -1.62
C GLN A 49 1.28 -8.41 -1.91
N LEU A 50 2.10 -9.06 -1.08
CA LEU A 50 2.48 -10.48 -1.26
C LEU A 50 1.49 -11.45 -0.61
N ILE A 51 0.44 -10.95 0.04
CA ILE A 51 -0.58 -11.70 0.78
C ILE A 51 -1.98 -11.42 0.22
#